data_AF-A0A3D3H1C1-F1
#
_entry.id   AF-A0A3D3H1C1-F1
#
_cell.length_a   1.000
_cell.length_b   1.000
_cell.length_c   1.000
_cell.angle_alpha   90.00
_cell.angle_beta   90.00
_cell.angle_gamma   90.00
#
_symmetry.space_group_name_H-M   'P 1'
#
loop_
_entity.id
_entity.type
_entity.pdbx_description
1 polymer ?
#
loop_
_entity_poly.entity_id
_entity_poly.type
_entity_poly.pdbx_seq_one_letter_code
_entity_poly.pdbx_strand_id
1 'polypeptide(L)'
;FCDGGGSIDGCIIDTWSITPDFDIAATLFDLFGEGVFDHLALVFKSGNVDTTTPGADWKIYDFNFNTLLGGGLDLTMPYNLKDTFDMTDTFDGHDIFHISAWARDPTFDNITTTVSEPRASLLILFGMILILLRYKTSRVAL
;
A
#
# COMPACT_ATOMS: atom_id res chain seq x y z
N PHE A 1 15.52 -7.24 -15.02
CA PHE A 1 14.81 -8.49 -14.65
C PHE A 1 15.06 -9.44 -15.79
N CYS A 2 15.80 -10.52 -15.55
CA CYS A 2 16.35 -11.40 -16.60
C CYS A 2 16.89 -10.61 -17.82
N ASP A 3 17.93 -9.78 -17.61
CA ASP A 3 18.51 -8.88 -18.63
C ASP A 3 19.35 -9.67 -19.66
N GLY A 4 18.68 -10.49 -20.47
CA GLY A 4 19.38 -11.46 -21.31
C GLY A 4 18.62 -11.96 -22.52
N GLY A 5 17.74 -11.16 -23.15
CA GLY A 5 17.34 -11.31 -24.57
C GLY A 5 17.07 -12.72 -25.10
N GLY A 6 16.62 -13.64 -24.26
CA GLY A 6 16.60 -15.07 -24.50
C GLY A 6 15.55 -15.69 -23.60
N SER A 7 14.86 -16.69 -24.17
CA SER A 7 13.68 -17.37 -23.63
C SER A 7 13.63 -17.47 -22.09
N ILE A 8 12.41 -17.34 -21.57
CA ILE A 8 12.00 -17.47 -20.16
C ILE A 8 12.40 -18.83 -19.55
N ASP A 9 12.79 -19.80 -20.40
CA ASP A 9 13.11 -21.20 -20.07
C ASP A 9 14.34 -21.42 -19.15
N GLY A 10 14.93 -20.38 -18.56
CA GLY A 10 16.11 -20.54 -17.69
C GLY A 10 16.24 -19.56 -16.53
N CYS A 11 15.34 -18.57 -16.40
CA CYS A 11 15.44 -17.56 -15.35
C CYS A 11 14.58 -17.98 -14.14
N ILE A 12 15.15 -18.83 -13.29
CA ILE A 12 14.43 -19.37 -12.12
C ILE A 12 14.50 -18.40 -10.94
N ILE A 13 15.62 -17.70 -10.75
CA ILE A 13 15.82 -16.79 -9.60
C ILE A 13 16.17 -15.40 -10.12
N ASP A 14 15.48 -14.38 -9.62
CA ASP A 14 15.82 -12.98 -9.89
C ASP A 14 16.01 -12.21 -8.57
N THR A 15 16.71 -11.08 -8.64
CA THR A 15 17.06 -10.22 -7.51
C THR A 15 16.56 -8.81 -7.77
N TRP A 16 15.89 -8.22 -6.78
CA TRP A 16 15.60 -6.79 -6.79
C TRP A 16 16.45 -6.07 -5.76
N SER A 17 16.76 -4.81 -6.02
CA SER A 17 17.41 -3.96 -5.03
C SER A 17 16.97 -2.51 -5.19
N ILE A 18 16.83 -1.82 -4.06
CA ILE A 18 16.63 -0.38 -3.95
C ILE A 18 17.81 0.14 -3.13
N THR A 19 18.63 0.95 -3.77
CA THR A 19 19.78 1.63 -3.17
C THR A 19 19.53 3.13 -3.29
N PRO A 20 19.12 3.82 -2.22
CA PRO A 20 18.94 5.26 -2.27
C PRO A 20 20.29 5.94 -2.48
N ASP A 21 20.27 7.07 -3.19
CA ASP A 21 21.45 7.94 -3.29
C ASP A 21 21.78 8.51 -1.91
N PHE A 22 23.07 8.67 -1.59
CA PHE A 22 23.50 9.12 -0.26
C PHE A 22 23.04 10.56 0.02
N ASP A 23 22.91 11.38 -1.03
CA ASP A 23 22.49 12.78 -0.92
C ASP A 23 20.97 12.98 -0.90
N ILE A 24 20.19 11.91 -1.09
CA ILE A 24 18.72 12.02 -1.13
C ILE A 24 18.16 12.47 0.22
N ALA A 25 18.81 12.07 1.32
CA ALA A 25 18.41 12.42 2.67
C ALA A 25 18.41 13.94 2.90
N ALA A 26 19.48 14.62 2.46
CA ALA A 26 19.60 16.07 2.58
C ALA A 26 18.54 16.81 1.74
N THR A 27 18.17 16.24 0.60
CA THR A 27 17.15 16.81 -0.28
C THR A 27 15.73 16.58 0.25
N LEU A 28 15.47 15.41 0.84
CA LEU A 28 14.14 15.03 1.32
C LEU A 28 13.82 15.59 2.70
N PHE A 29 14.82 15.90 3.52
CA PHE A 29 14.60 16.41 4.88
C PHE A 29 13.76 17.70 4.89
N ASP A 30 14.06 18.64 3.98
CA ASP A 30 13.30 19.89 3.85
C ASP A 30 11.86 19.68 3.33
N LEU A 31 11.59 18.56 2.65
CA LEU A 31 10.30 18.23 2.04
C LEU A 31 9.38 17.42 2.97
N PHE A 32 9.95 16.48 3.75
CA PHE A 32 9.18 15.50 4.53
C PHE A 32 9.26 15.72 6.04
N GLY A 33 10.18 16.55 6.53
CA GLY A 33 10.34 16.80 7.97
C GLY A 33 10.63 15.53 8.77
N GLU A 34 10.17 15.46 10.02
CA GLU A 34 10.41 14.33 10.93
C GLU A 34 9.50 13.10 10.68
N GLY A 35 8.61 13.13 9.68
CA GLY A 35 7.60 12.08 9.48
C GLY A 35 7.56 11.61 8.04
N VAL A 36 8.37 10.62 7.70
CA VAL A 36 8.50 10.17 6.30
C VAL A 36 7.68 8.91 6.04
N PHE A 37 7.89 7.82 6.79
CA PHE A 37 7.01 6.64 6.87
C PHE A 37 7.60 5.65 7.90
N ASP A 38 6.77 4.77 8.48
CA ASP A 38 7.21 3.70 9.38
C ASP A 38 7.16 2.29 8.78
N HIS A 39 6.46 2.16 7.64
CA HIS A 39 6.39 0.96 6.83
C HIS A 39 6.60 1.28 5.35
N LEU A 40 7.29 0.38 4.65
CA LEU A 40 7.38 0.34 3.19
C LEU A 40 7.03 -1.06 2.72
N ALA A 41 6.09 -1.18 1.78
CA ALA A 41 5.75 -2.43 1.14
C ALA A 41 5.99 -2.36 -0.36
N LEU A 42 6.70 -3.35 -0.91
CA LEU A 42 6.84 -3.56 -2.34
C LEU A 42 5.98 -4.75 -2.76
N VAL A 43 5.14 -4.56 -3.77
CA VAL A 43 4.19 -5.56 -4.26
C VAL A 43 4.49 -5.88 -5.70
N PHE A 44 4.90 -7.12 -5.94
CA PHE A 44 5.25 -7.65 -7.25
C PHE A 44 4.10 -8.54 -7.69
N LYS A 45 3.59 -8.32 -8.90
CA LYS A 45 2.46 -9.06 -9.43
C LYS A 45 2.80 -9.65 -10.80
N SER A 46 2.55 -10.93 -10.90
CA SER A 46 2.66 -11.76 -12.10
C SER A 46 1.31 -11.90 -12.78
N GLY A 47 1.33 -12.33 -14.06
CA GLY A 47 0.22 -12.54 -14.98
C GLY A 47 -0.90 -13.41 -14.46
N ASN A 48 -1.75 -13.91 -15.37
CA ASN A 48 -2.86 -14.76 -14.97
C ASN A 48 -2.33 -16.16 -14.62
N VAL A 49 -1.94 -16.35 -13.35
CA VAL A 49 -1.43 -17.61 -12.81
C VAL A 49 -2.60 -18.55 -12.48
N ASP A 50 -2.38 -19.86 -12.52
CA ASP A 50 -3.42 -20.82 -12.15
C ASP A 50 -3.85 -20.62 -10.68
N THR A 51 -5.12 -20.22 -10.49
CA THR A 51 -5.74 -19.90 -9.20
C THR A 51 -5.88 -21.10 -8.26
N THR A 52 -5.45 -22.29 -8.68
CA THR A 52 -5.46 -23.51 -7.85
C THR A 52 -4.47 -23.43 -6.69
N THR A 53 -3.44 -22.57 -6.79
CA THR A 53 -2.49 -22.29 -5.70
C THR A 53 -2.73 -20.88 -5.13
N PRO A 54 -3.22 -20.76 -3.88
CA PRO A 54 -3.42 -19.46 -3.26
C PRO A 54 -2.12 -18.66 -3.16
N GLY A 55 -2.08 -17.46 -3.74
CA GLY A 55 -0.95 -16.53 -3.65
C GLY A 55 0.13 -16.71 -4.73
N ALA A 56 -0.08 -17.57 -5.73
CA ALA A 56 0.88 -17.79 -6.82
C ALA A 56 0.99 -16.64 -7.83
N ASP A 57 0.32 -15.50 -7.61
CA ASP A 57 0.27 -14.36 -8.51
C ASP A 57 0.92 -13.09 -7.94
N TRP A 58 1.26 -13.07 -6.65
CA TRP A 58 1.87 -11.89 -6.02
C TRP A 58 2.88 -12.22 -4.93
N LYS A 59 3.88 -11.34 -4.79
CA LYS A 59 4.87 -11.34 -3.71
C LYS A 59 4.89 -9.97 -3.06
N ILE A 60 4.82 -9.94 -1.74
CA ILE A 60 4.91 -8.71 -0.95
C ILE A 60 6.16 -8.76 -0.09
N TYR A 61 6.96 -7.69 -0.17
CA TYR A 61 8.06 -7.42 0.74
C TYR A 61 7.64 -6.28 1.65
N ASP A 62 7.40 -6.56 2.93
CA ASP A 62 6.96 -5.59 3.93
C ASP A 62 8.12 -5.26 4.89
N PHE A 63 8.51 -3.99 4.93
CA PHE A 63 9.58 -3.45 5.75
C PHE A 63 8.98 -2.60 6.86
N ASN A 64 8.94 -3.15 8.06
CA ASN A 64 8.59 -2.43 9.28
C ASN A 64 9.86 -1.83 9.92
N PHE A 65 10.09 -0.54 9.75
CA PHE A 65 11.30 0.11 10.26
C PHE A 65 11.32 0.26 11.78
N ASN A 66 10.15 0.29 12.44
CA ASN A 66 10.08 0.28 13.90
C ASN A 66 10.68 -1.01 14.48
N THR A 67 10.39 -2.15 13.83
CA THR A 67 10.90 -3.46 14.26
C THR A 67 12.34 -3.67 13.80
N LEU A 68 12.65 -3.30 12.56
CA LEU A 68 13.98 -3.56 11.95
C LEU A 68 15.09 -2.70 12.56
N LEU A 69 14.79 -1.47 12.98
CA LEU A 69 15.79 -0.50 13.45
C LEU A 69 15.62 -0.12 14.92
N GLY A 70 14.60 -0.64 15.62
CA GLY A 70 14.41 -0.44 17.05
C GLY A 70 14.02 1.00 17.45
N GLY A 71 13.61 1.84 16.50
CA GLY A 71 13.28 3.24 16.74
C GLY A 71 12.74 4.03 15.55
N GLY A 72 12.43 3.37 14.43
CA GLY A 72 11.96 4.02 13.21
C GLY A 72 13.07 4.19 12.16
N LEU A 73 12.70 4.79 11.02
CA LEU A 73 13.60 5.00 9.89
C LEU A 73 14.50 6.22 10.11
N ASP A 74 15.82 6.01 10.20
CA ASP A 74 16.80 7.11 10.24
C ASP A 74 17.33 7.42 8.84
N LEU A 75 16.79 8.47 8.22
CA LEU A 75 17.16 8.90 6.86
C LEU A 75 18.58 9.44 6.74
N THR A 76 19.31 9.70 7.83
CA THR A 76 20.72 10.12 7.74
C THR A 76 21.64 9.02 7.21
N MET A 77 21.15 7.77 7.18
CA MET A 77 21.86 6.63 6.63
C MET A 77 21.12 6.03 5.43
N PRO A 78 21.81 5.78 4.30
CA PRO A 78 21.19 5.10 3.17
C PRO A 78 20.98 3.61 3.50
N TYR A 79 19.74 3.12 3.38
CA TYR A 79 19.42 1.70 3.54
C TYR A 79 19.29 1.01 2.18
N ASN A 80 20.11 -0.03 1.99
CA ASN A 80 20.00 -0.87 0.81
C ASN A 80 19.01 -2.01 1.09
N LEU A 81 17.85 -1.94 0.45
CA LEU A 81 16.85 -3.00 0.48
C LEU A 81 17.07 -3.92 -0.71
N LYS A 82 17.18 -5.22 -0.48
CA LYS A 82 17.32 -6.20 -1.54
C LYS A 82 16.70 -7.52 -1.12
N ASP A 83 16.17 -8.25 -2.08
CA ASP A 83 15.76 -9.63 -1.88
C ASP A 83 15.80 -10.41 -3.19
N THR A 84 15.72 -11.73 -3.08
CA THR A 84 15.67 -12.67 -4.19
C THR A 84 14.34 -13.41 -4.18
N PHE A 85 13.79 -13.66 -5.35
CA PHE A 85 12.61 -14.52 -5.49
C PHE A 85 12.79 -15.51 -6.63
N ASP A 86 12.10 -16.63 -6.48
CA ASP A 86 12.04 -17.70 -7.46
C ASP A 86 10.80 -17.49 -8.34
N MET A 87 10.99 -17.32 -9.65
CA MET A 87 9.92 -17.15 -10.63
C MET A 87 9.03 -18.39 -10.74
N THR A 88 9.59 -19.59 -10.59
CA THR A 88 8.84 -20.85 -10.69
C THR A 88 7.97 -21.06 -9.45
N ASP A 89 8.50 -20.80 -8.26
CA ASP A 89 7.74 -20.99 -7.01
C ASP A 89 6.77 -19.83 -6.73
N THR A 90 7.23 -18.59 -6.94
CA THR A 90 6.46 -17.39 -6.55
C THR A 90 5.45 -16.95 -7.60
N PHE A 91 5.74 -17.21 -8.87
CA PHE A 91 4.96 -16.69 -10.01
C PHE A 91 4.58 -17.78 -11.03
N ASP A 92 4.76 -19.06 -10.70
CA ASP A 92 4.48 -20.23 -11.58
C ASP A 92 5.15 -20.12 -12.96
N GLY A 93 6.35 -19.55 -12.99
CA GLY A 93 7.12 -19.33 -14.22
C GLY A 93 6.60 -18.19 -15.12
N HIS A 94 5.67 -17.38 -14.64
CA HIS A 94 5.15 -16.22 -15.36
C HIS A 94 5.94 -14.94 -15.07
N ASP A 95 5.99 -14.05 -16.07
CA ASP A 95 6.64 -12.75 -15.97
C ASP A 95 5.88 -11.78 -15.03
N ILE A 96 6.65 -10.90 -14.39
CA ILE A 96 6.11 -9.77 -13.62
C ILE A 96 5.56 -8.72 -14.58
N PHE A 97 4.28 -8.36 -14.43
CA PHE A 97 3.68 -7.28 -15.23
C PHE A 97 3.45 -6.00 -14.42
N HIS A 98 3.46 -6.06 -13.10
CA HIS A 98 3.17 -4.90 -12.27
C HIS A 98 3.97 -4.90 -10.96
N ILE A 99 4.57 -3.75 -10.66
CA ILE A 99 5.27 -3.47 -9.41
C ILE A 99 4.66 -2.22 -8.82
N SER A 100 4.29 -2.26 -7.55
CA SER A 100 3.83 -1.08 -6.80
C SER A 100 4.55 -0.95 -5.47
N ALA A 101 4.66 0.29 -5.01
CA ALA A 101 5.24 0.62 -3.72
C ALA A 101 4.19 1.34 -2.87
N TRP A 102 4.11 0.97 -1.60
CA TRP A 102 3.21 1.55 -0.61
C TRP A 102 4.03 1.98 0.59
N ALA A 103 3.81 3.20 1.07
CA ALA A 103 4.40 3.69 2.30
C ALA A 103 3.29 4.02 3.29
N ARG A 104 3.52 3.72 4.57
CA ARG A 104 2.59 4.07 5.65
C ARG A 104 3.19 5.14 6.52
N ASP A 105 2.42 6.18 6.78
CA ASP A 105 2.79 7.20 7.76
C ASP A 105 2.91 6.58 9.17
N PRO A 106 3.78 7.13 10.04
CA PRO A 106 3.91 6.64 11.40
C PRO A 106 2.58 6.69 12.15
N THR A 107 2.23 5.61 12.85
CA THR A 107 1.10 5.64 13.78
C THR A 107 1.54 6.30 15.07
N PHE A 108 1.15 7.55 15.26
CA PHE A 108 1.36 8.25 16.51
C PHE A 108 0.21 7.94 17.46
N ASP A 109 0.50 7.39 18.64
CA ASP A 109 -0.50 7.05 19.68
C ASP A 109 -1.35 8.25 20.15
N ASN A 110 -0.99 9.47 19.76
CA ASN A 110 -1.67 10.72 20.12
C ASN A 110 -2.41 11.43 18.97
N ILE A 111 -2.46 10.88 17.76
CA ILE A 111 -3.25 11.48 16.68
C ILE A 111 -4.66 10.86 16.68
N THR A 112 -5.50 11.35 17.57
CA THR A 112 -6.94 11.26 17.38
C THR A 112 -7.35 12.29 16.34
N THR A 113 -7.11 12.02 15.06
CA THR A 113 -7.88 12.71 14.00
C THR A 113 -9.31 12.23 14.13
N THR A 114 -10.06 12.85 15.04
CA THR A 114 -11.50 12.71 15.10
C THR A 114 -12.06 13.39 13.86
N VAL A 115 -12.08 12.66 12.75
CA VAL A 115 -12.88 13.04 11.60
C VAL A 115 -14.31 12.99 12.11
N SER A 116 -14.91 14.16 12.33
CA SER A 116 -16.31 14.24 12.69
C SER A 116 -17.09 13.51 11.61
N GLU A 117 -17.73 12.40 11.97
CA GLU A 117 -18.52 11.63 11.03
C GLU A 117 -19.48 12.58 10.30
N PRO A 118 -19.60 12.50 8.96
CA PRO A 118 -20.61 13.27 8.26
C PRO A 118 -21.93 12.96 8.96
N ARG A 119 -22.63 14.01 9.41
CA ARG A 119 -23.79 13.92 10.32
C ARG A 119 -24.95 13.16 9.66
N ALA A 120 -24.83 11.84 9.55
CA ALA A 120 -25.81 10.95 8.95
C ALA A 120 -27.13 11.03 9.72
N SER A 121 -27.06 11.32 11.02
CA SER A 121 -28.20 11.67 11.87
C SER A 121 -29.00 12.87 11.36
N LEU A 122 -28.37 13.92 10.82
CA LEU A 122 -29.08 15.06 10.22
C LEU A 122 -29.75 14.69 8.90
N LEU A 123 -29.11 13.86 8.07
CA LEU A 123 -29.70 13.38 6.82
C LEU A 123 -30.91 12.49 7.07
N ILE A 124 -30.82 11.58 8.05
CA ILE A 124 -31.93 10.72 8.48
C ILE A 124 -33.06 11.57 9.05
N LEU A 125 -32.76 12.55 9.92
CA LEU A 125 -33.75 13.46 10.48
C LEU A 125 -34.47 14.26 9.39
N PHE A 126 -33.71 14.80 8.43
CA PHE A 126 -34.27 15.54 7.30
C PHE A 126 -35.16 14.67 6.43
N GLY A 127 -34.73 13.43 6.11
CA GLY A 127 -35.54 12.46 5.38
C GLY A 127 -36.84 12.11 6.10
N MET A 128 -36.79 11.90 7.42
CA MET A 128 -37.97 11.63 8.23
C MET A 128 -38.96 12.80 8.23
N ILE A 129 -38.47 14.04 8.32
CA ILE A 129 -39.31 15.24 8.25
C ILE A 129 -40.03 15.32 6.90
N LEU A 130 -39.33 15.06 5.78
CA LEU A 130 -39.92 15.08 4.44
C LEU A 130 -41.01 14.01 4.27
N ILE A 131 -40.79 12.80 4.80
CA ILE A 131 -41.78 11.71 4.76
C ILE A 131 -43.04 12.10 5.56
N LEU A 132 -42.86 12.66 6.77
CA LEU A 132 -43.97 13.09 7.62
C LEU A 132 -44.78 14.23 6.98
N LEU A 133 -44.10 15.21 6.37
CA LEU A 133 -44.76 16.29 5.63
C LEU A 133 -45.57 15.74 4.46
N ARG A 134 -45.01 14.82 3.66
CA ARG A 134 -45.72 14.17 2.56
C ARG A 134 -46.95 13.41 3.04
N TYR A 135 -46.82 12.64 4.12
CA TYR A 135 -47.92 11.88 4.70
C TYR A 135 -49.08 12.76 5.17
N LYS A 136 -48.76 13.90 5.82
CA LYS A 136 -49.75 14.85 6.30
C LYS A 136 -50.48 15.53 5.13
N THR A 137 -49.76 15.95 4.09
CA THR A 137 -50.35 16.59 2.90
C THR A 137 -51.28 15.63 2.15
N SER A 138 -50.91 14.34 2.01
CA SER A 138 -51.76 13.34 1.34
C SER A 138 -53.05 13.01 2.10
N ARG A 139 -53.09 13.18 3.43
CA ARG A 139 -54.31 12.95 4.23
C ARG A 139 -55.27 14.14 4.25
N VAL A 140 -54.80 15.35 3.96
CA VAL A 140 -55.63 16.57 3.94
C VAL A 140 -56.30 16.78 2.57
N ALA A 141 -55.84 16.09 1.53
CA ALA A 141 -56.37 16.17 0.17
C ALA A 141 -57.46 15.12 -0.15
N LEU A 142 -57.97 14.41 0.86
CA LEU A 142 -59.10 13.47 0.80
C LEU A 142 -60.25 14.00 1.65
#